data_AF-A0A836W0A9-F1
#
_entry.id   AF-A0A836W0A9-F1
#
_cell.length_a   1.000
_cell.length_b   1.000
_cell.length_c   1.000
_cell.angle_alpha   90.00
_cell.angle_beta   90.00
_cell.angle_gamma   90.00
#
_symmetry.space_group_name_H-M   'P 1'
#
loop_
_entity.id
_entity.type
_entity.pdbx_description
1 polymer ?
#
loop_
_entity_poly.entity_id
_entity_poly.type
_entity_poly.pdbx_seq_one_letter_code
_entity_poly.pdbx_strand_id
1 'polypeptide(L)'
;PGADPGFGLPSDQDWYRVVADVTGTLDFQVYFTQIATVPSGRPGLPNAGNLDIEVYDAAGNVISGFGTNDATDDERVRIPAVAGQTYYLRVYGAGTAINNYNITVVNTPAPTPYDLELMDNPTGDGSNSDTGRSQTDNITRDNTPTIVFRLDDGFFLHDLPGNATDGSPPDEVIPIPFQTTATPGYRIAIFDEGSTPPPGTQAGTPPQNPLGYATATSQEGVYEFTTPVLSDGTHFLTARVQIIDPANPQQTGWGARSAALEIVVDTAPPPVYFGTASDPEDGIDPATSDTGVEGVPATFVDRVTSDTATGFYGVAEADSIIRVYVDQDASGTVTPGDVLLGLTTAVPLDGTDQFPNGQWNLTTTVDLNDPDLFAFDGVRRLLVTAEDVAGNVSAPEALNIFIDTQGPQVTSVFVTSAPSFDLFDPKPSAGPTPAVNQLSIAVRDLPNRSNVDPNFLYDALESGVATDPGHYTLVGDHAGVIPIQSVAFNPDPASNGNPATGTIVLTFFEPLPDDRYTLTISDAIVDPAGNALDGGVNQPRRQVGKAVIKRPVYAADTEEDNFDPRPIGVMAGENFKAFLIGFGGIAGRHRLAHVFRKWSLLQAG
;
A
#
# COMPACT_ATOMS: atom_id res chain seq x y z
N PRO A 1 -54.83 15.25 -60.85
CA PRO A 1 -54.82 15.71 -62.26
C PRO A 1 -55.68 14.77 -63.11
N GLY A 2 -56.33 15.24 -64.19
CA GLY A 2 -57.24 14.40 -65.00
C GLY A 2 -56.51 13.59 -66.07
N ALA A 3 -56.97 12.37 -66.35
CA ALA A 3 -56.37 11.49 -67.34
C ALA A 3 -56.66 11.93 -68.79
N ASP A 4 -55.61 11.99 -69.62
CA ASP A 4 -55.71 12.07 -71.08
C ASP A 4 -55.42 10.67 -71.68
N PRO A 5 -56.38 10.02 -72.37
CA PRO A 5 -56.17 8.71 -72.98
C PRO A 5 -55.11 8.67 -74.11
N GLY A 6 -54.65 9.82 -74.60
CA GLY A 6 -53.71 9.92 -75.72
C GLY A 6 -52.24 9.60 -75.37
N PHE A 7 -51.86 9.70 -74.10
CA PHE A 7 -50.53 9.32 -73.63
C PHE A 7 -50.59 7.94 -72.99
N GLY A 8 -50.02 6.94 -73.66
CA GLY A 8 -49.66 5.68 -73.03
C GLY A 8 -48.52 5.91 -72.05
N LEU A 9 -48.85 6.40 -70.86
CA LEU A 9 -47.88 6.59 -69.78
C LEU A 9 -47.39 5.21 -69.33
N PRO A 10 -46.07 4.99 -69.20
CA PRO A 10 -45.58 3.94 -68.30
C PRO A 10 -46.11 4.21 -66.88
N SER A 11 -46.00 3.20 -66.00
CA SER A 11 -46.33 3.33 -64.56
C SER A 11 -45.81 4.67 -64.03
N ASP A 12 -46.63 5.42 -63.29
CA ASP A 12 -46.25 6.76 -62.84
C ASP A 12 -45.03 6.64 -61.92
N GLN A 13 -44.02 7.49 -62.12
CA GLN A 13 -42.76 7.44 -61.37
C GLN A 13 -42.36 8.84 -60.90
N ASP A 14 -42.47 9.06 -59.61
CA ASP A 14 -42.05 10.28 -58.96
C ASP A 14 -40.65 10.11 -58.35
N TRP A 15 -39.83 11.15 -58.48
CA TRP A 15 -38.44 11.17 -58.04
C TRP A 15 -38.18 12.35 -57.12
N TYR A 16 -37.78 12.06 -55.88
CA TYR A 16 -37.54 13.04 -54.84
C TYR A 16 -36.06 13.08 -54.47
N ARG A 17 -35.41 14.23 -54.69
CA ARG A 17 -34.05 14.48 -54.23
C ARG A 17 -34.07 14.92 -52.76
N VAL A 18 -33.46 14.12 -51.89
CA VAL A 18 -33.29 14.43 -50.47
C VAL A 18 -31.81 14.63 -50.17
N VAL A 19 -31.50 15.59 -49.30
CA VAL A 19 -30.15 15.81 -48.77
C VAL A 19 -30.22 15.58 -47.27
N ALA A 20 -29.35 14.73 -46.71
CA ALA A 20 -29.26 14.57 -45.27
C ALA A 20 -28.70 15.86 -44.65
N ASP A 21 -29.42 16.43 -43.69
CA ASP A 21 -29.00 17.61 -42.92
C ASP A 21 -28.04 17.20 -41.79
N VAL A 22 -28.28 16.02 -41.19
CA VAL A 22 -27.49 15.46 -40.09
C VAL A 22 -27.01 14.05 -40.39
N THR A 23 -25.85 13.71 -39.81
CA THR A 23 -25.30 12.36 -39.82
C THR A 23 -26.03 11.48 -38.82
N GLY A 24 -26.58 10.35 -39.28
CA GLY A 24 -27.36 9.43 -38.46
C GLY A 24 -28.17 8.48 -39.33
N THR A 25 -29.49 8.52 -39.19
CA THR A 25 -30.41 7.75 -40.05
C THR A 25 -31.23 8.66 -40.96
N LEU A 26 -31.58 8.16 -42.14
CA LEU A 26 -32.57 8.74 -43.03
C LEU A 26 -33.67 7.71 -43.28
N ASP A 27 -34.89 8.06 -42.92
CA ASP A 27 -36.08 7.21 -43.00
C ASP A 27 -37.08 7.81 -43.99
N PHE A 28 -37.49 7.01 -44.97
CA PHE A 28 -38.47 7.35 -46.00
C PHE A 28 -39.72 6.50 -45.76
N GLN A 29 -40.85 7.17 -45.57
CA GLN A 29 -42.14 6.53 -45.32
C GLN A 29 -43.14 7.05 -46.35
N VAL A 30 -43.76 6.16 -47.13
CA VAL A 30 -44.75 6.48 -48.15
C VAL A 30 -46.08 5.85 -47.78
N TYR A 31 -47.11 6.67 -47.60
CA TYR A 31 -48.43 6.23 -47.15
C TYR A 31 -49.47 6.42 -48.24
N PHE A 32 -50.24 5.39 -48.57
CA PHE A 32 -51.29 5.41 -49.59
C PHE A 32 -52.56 4.69 -49.09
N THR A 33 -53.39 4.21 -50.00
CA THR A 33 -54.54 3.35 -49.68
C THR A 33 -54.84 2.46 -50.88
N GLN A 34 -54.81 1.14 -50.74
CA GLN A 34 -55.12 0.24 -51.85
C GLN A 34 -56.62 0.19 -52.09
N ILE A 35 -57.03 0.62 -53.29
CA ILE A 35 -58.43 0.61 -53.73
C ILE A 35 -58.59 -0.56 -54.70
N ALA A 36 -58.74 -1.75 -54.16
CA ALA A 36 -59.05 -2.96 -54.93
C ALA A 36 -60.45 -2.87 -55.61
N THR A 37 -60.70 -3.74 -56.57
CA THR A 37 -62.04 -3.87 -57.19
C THR A 37 -63.03 -4.39 -56.15
N VAL A 38 -64.05 -3.58 -55.84
CA VAL A 38 -65.02 -3.90 -54.79
C VAL A 38 -66.02 -4.98 -55.22
N PRO A 39 -66.64 -5.74 -54.28
CA PRO A 39 -67.54 -6.86 -54.60
C PRO A 39 -68.77 -6.52 -55.47
N SER A 40 -69.13 -5.24 -55.61
CA SER A 40 -70.17 -4.75 -56.52
C SER A 40 -69.74 -4.67 -57.99
N GLY A 41 -68.49 -5.04 -58.32
CA GLY A 41 -67.95 -4.99 -59.68
C GLY A 41 -67.55 -3.60 -60.16
N ARG A 42 -67.62 -2.57 -59.30
CA ARG A 42 -67.04 -1.25 -59.61
C ARG A 42 -65.51 -1.39 -59.62
N PRO A 43 -64.82 -1.02 -60.72
CA PRO A 43 -63.37 -1.12 -60.79
C PRO A 43 -62.71 -0.23 -59.73
N GLY A 44 -61.67 -0.77 -59.11
CA GLY A 44 -60.76 -0.03 -58.24
C GLY A 44 -59.71 0.75 -59.03
N LEU A 45 -58.60 1.08 -58.37
CA LEU A 45 -57.40 1.58 -59.04
C LEU A 45 -56.70 0.45 -59.83
N PRO A 46 -55.94 0.78 -60.90
CA PRO A 46 -55.08 -0.18 -61.58
C PRO A 46 -54.15 -0.89 -60.59
N ASN A 47 -54.05 -2.23 -60.65
CA ASN A 47 -53.31 -3.04 -59.68
C ASN A 47 -53.59 -2.66 -58.21
N ALA A 48 -54.85 -2.34 -57.89
CA ALA A 48 -55.31 -1.81 -56.60
C ALA A 48 -54.66 -0.49 -56.13
N GLY A 49 -53.76 0.11 -56.92
CA GLY A 49 -52.98 1.27 -56.49
C GLY A 49 -51.81 0.93 -55.58
N ASN A 50 -51.32 -0.32 -55.58
CA ASN A 50 -50.10 -0.68 -54.86
C ASN A 50 -48.90 0.06 -55.44
N LEU A 51 -48.20 0.85 -54.64
CA LEU A 51 -46.95 1.48 -55.06
C LEU A 51 -45.79 0.51 -54.77
N ASP A 52 -44.57 1.02 -54.85
CA ASP A 52 -43.31 0.42 -54.40
C ASP A 52 -42.33 1.60 -54.29
N ILE A 53 -41.33 1.50 -53.39
CA ILE A 53 -40.23 2.48 -53.30
C ILE A 53 -38.84 1.87 -53.45
N GLU A 54 -37.94 2.67 -54.01
CA GLU A 54 -36.51 2.42 -54.05
C GLU A 54 -35.74 3.70 -53.71
N VAL A 55 -34.67 3.58 -52.93
CA VAL A 55 -33.74 4.68 -52.61
C VAL A 55 -32.46 4.48 -53.41
N TYR A 56 -32.05 5.54 -54.09
CA TYR A 56 -30.96 5.58 -55.05
C TYR A 56 -29.82 6.50 -54.62
N ASP A 57 -28.60 6.17 -55.06
CA ASP A 57 -27.46 7.07 -55.03
C ASP A 57 -27.47 8.10 -56.18
N ALA A 58 -26.50 9.01 -56.17
CA ALA A 58 -26.34 10.01 -57.23
C ALA A 58 -25.79 9.47 -58.57
N ALA A 59 -25.39 8.20 -58.63
CA ALA A 59 -24.97 7.52 -59.86
C ALA A 59 -26.10 6.70 -60.50
N GLY A 60 -27.24 6.53 -59.81
CA GLY A 60 -28.37 5.74 -60.27
C GLY A 60 -28.31 4.25 -59.87
N ASN A 61 -27.51 3.89 -58.86
CA ASN A 61 -27.57 2.57 -58.24
C ASN A 61 -28.63 2.55 -57.12
N VAL A 62 -29.36 1.43 -56.99
CA VAL A 62 -30.23 1.19 -55.85
C VAL A 62 -29.37 0.96 -54.61
N ILE A 63 -29.63 1.73 -53.56
CA ILE A 63 -29.06 1.57 -52.22
C ILE A 63 -29.87 0.54 -51.43
N SER A 64 -31.19 0.72 -51.45
CA SER A 64 -32.18 -0.14 -50.80
C SER A 64 -33.53 0.05 -51.49
N GLY A 65 -34.44 -0.90 -51.33
CA GLY A 65 -35.82 -0.82 -51.80
C GLY A 65 -36.77 -1.43 -50.80
N PHE A 66 -38.05 -1.42 -51.14
CA PHE A 66 -39.09 -2.04 -50.33
C PHE A 66 -38.79 -3.52 -50.02
N GLY A 67 -39.17 -3.94 -48.81
CA GLY A 67 -38.90 -5.25 -48.24
C GLY A 67 -39.88 -6.34 -48.69
N THR A 68 -40.35 -7.15 -47.74
CA THR A 68 -41.35 -8.18 -48.03
C THR A 68 -42.74 -7.59 -47.90
N ASN A 69 -43.53 -7.59 -48.98
CA ASN A 69 -44.85 -6.95 -48.97
C ASN A 69 -45.72 -7.42 -47.80
N ASP A 70 -45.98 -6.49 -46.90
CA ASP A 70 -46.85 -6.61 -45.74
C ASP A 70 -48.33 -6.50 -46.20
N ALA A 71 -49.30 -6.57 -45.28
CA ALA A 71 -50.73 -6.59 -45.63
C ALA A 71 -51.39 -5.20 -45.62
N THR A 72 -50.62 -4.11 -45.56
CA THR A 72 -51.09 -2.74 -45.33
C THR A 72 -50.89 -1.84 -46.57
N ASP A 73 -51.01 -0.53 -46.36
CA ASP A 73 -51.11 0.49 -47.41
C ASP A 73 -50.01 1.55 -47.27
N ASP A 74 -48.80 1.12 -46.89
CA ASP A 74 -47.61 1.96 -46.84
C ASP A 74 -46.33 1.20 -47.23
N GLU A 75 -45.25 1.94 -47.49
CA GLU A 75 -43.92 1.42 -47.76
C GLU A 75 -42.87 2.19 -46.95
N ARG A 76 -41.82 1.49 -46.51
CA ARG A 76 -40.71 2.10 -45.78
C ARG A 76 -39.33 1.70 -46.30
N VAL A 77 -38.39 2.66 -46.29
CA VAL A 77 -36.95 2.40 -46.41
C VAL A 77 -36.17 3.27 -45.44
N ARG A 78 -35.32 2.64 -44.62
CA ARG A 78 -34.41 3.30 -43.68
C ARG A 78 -32.96 3.00 -44.05
N ILE A 79 -32.10 4.03 -44.04
CA ILE A 79 -30.67 3.90 -44.37
C ILE A 79 -29.77 4.64 -43.37
N PRO A 80 -28.50 4.23 -43.17
CA PRO A 80 -27.50 5.11 -42.60
C PRO A 80 -27.27 6.29 -43.55
N ALA A 81 -27.11 7.49 -43.00
CA ALA A 81 -26.94 8.70 -43.81
C ALA A 81 -25.86 9.64 -43.24
N VAL A 82 -25.09 10.24 -44.13
CA VAL A 82 -24.02 11.19 -43.80
C VAL A 82 -24.45 12.61 -44.17
N ALA A 83 -24.25 13.58 -43.28
CA ALA A 83 -24.63 14.98 -43.52
C ALA A 83 -24.06 15.51 -44.85
N GLY A 84 -24.91 16.19 -45.61
CA GLY A 84 -24.61 16.73 -46.93
C GLY A 84 -24.70 15.71 -48.09
N GLN A 85 -24.87 14.41 -47.83
CA GLN A 85 -25.10 13.44 -48.91
C GLN A 85 -26.50 13.54 -49.49
N THR A 86 -26.58 13.23 -50.79
CA THR A 86 -27.80 13.32 -51.59
C THR A 86 -28.26 11.92 -51.97
N TYR A 87 -29.51 11.61 -51.64
CA TYR A 87 -30.20 10.37 -51.99
C TYR A 87 -31.44 10.70 -52.82
N TYR A 88 -31.91 9.74 -53.60
CA TYR A 88 -33.08 9.91 -54.46
C TYR A 88 -34.10 8.83 -54.14
N LEU A 89 -35.26 9.21 -53.62
CA LEU A 89 -36.40 8.30 -53.46
C LEU A 89 -37.15 8.23 -54.80
N ARG A 90 -37.31 7.03 -55.35
CA ARG A 90 -38.23 6.71 -56.43
C ARG A 90 -39.50 6.10 -55.83
N VAL A 91 -40.64 6.73 -56.05
CA VAL A 91 -41.97 6.14 -55.81
C VAL A 91 -42.52 5.70 -57.15
N TYR A 92 -42.98 4.47 -57.29
CA TYR A 92 -43.47 3.95 -58.57
C TYR A 92 -44.61 2.95 -58.39
N GLY A 93 -45.50 2.82 -59.36
CA GLY A 93 -46.58 1.84 -59.28
C GLY A 93 -46.12 0.40 -59.55
N ALA A 94 -46.51 -0.54 -58.67
CA ALA A 94 -46.30 -1.97 -58.87
C ALA A 94 -47.00 -2.45 -60.16
N GLY A 95 -46.21 -2.73 -61.20
CA GLY A 95 -46.71 -3.07 -62.54
C GLY A 95 -47.33 -1.88 -63.28
N THR A 96 -48.65 -1.72 -63.24
CA THR A 96 -49.37 -0.59 -63.87
C THR A 96 -50.17 0.22 -62.85
N ALA A 97 -49.81 0.16 -61.58
CA ALA A 97 -50.50 0.88 -60.53
C ALA A 97 -50.32 2.40 -60.65
N ILE A 98 -51.32 3.14 -60.16
CA ILE A 98 -51.28 4.59 -59.99
C ILE A 98 -52.08 4.88 -58.73
N ASN A 99 -51.53 5.68 -57.82
CA ASN A 99 -52.21 6.07 -56.59
C ASN A 99 -51.82 7.49 -56.14
N ASN A 100 -52.55 8.05 -55.18
CA ASN A 100 -52.12 9.22 -54.43
C ASN A 100 -51.51 8.77 -53.10
N TYR A 101 -50.44 9.43 -52.69
CA TYR A 101 -49.70 9.09 -51.49
C TYR A 101 -49.23 10.34 -50.74
N ASN A 102 -48.80 10.16 -49.49
CA ASN A 102 -48.07 11.15 -48.71
C ASN A 102 -46.66 10.62 -48.43
N ILE A 103 -45.65 11.49 -48.44
CA ILE A 103 -44.28 11.12 -48.03
C ILE A 103 -43.96 11.81 -46.71
N THR A 104 -43.43 11.05 -45.76
CA THR A 104 -42.68 11.58 -44.62
C THR A 104 -41.22 11.19 -44.78
N VAL A 105 -40.31 12.15 -44.60
CA VAL A 105 -38.86 11.90 -44.59
C VAL A 105 -38.31 12.39 -43.27
N VAL A 106 -37.70 11.50 -42.48
CA VAL A 106 -37.15 11.81 -41.16
C VAL A 106 -35.65 11.61 -41.20
N ASN A 107 -34.89 12.66 -40.91
CA ASN A 107 -33.44 12.59 -40.74
C ASN A 107 -33.10 12.88 -39.28
N THR A 108 -32.58 11.88 -38.58
CA THR A 108 -32.30 11.92 -37.14
C THR A 108 -30.79 11.79 -36.94
N PRO A 109 -30.17 12.61 -36.07
CA PRO A 109 -28.74 12.50 -35.79
C PRO A 109 -28.41 11.18 -35.09
N ALA A 110 -27.18 10.70 -35.26
CA ALA A 110 -26.67 9.57 -34.50
C ALA A 110 -26.68 9.86 -32.98
N PRO A 111 -27.06 8.89 -32.12
CA PRO A 111 -26.98 9.01 -30.67
C PRO A 111 -25.54 9.25 -30.21
N THR A 112 -25.41 9.81 -29.01
CA THR A 112 -24.10 10.13 -28.41
C THR A 112 -23.73 9.02 -27.42
N PRO A 113 -22.49 8.48 -27.46
CA PRO A 113 -22.03 7.57 -26.42
C PRO A 113 -21.97 8.28 -25.06
N TYR A 114 -22.26 7.56 -23.99
CA TYR A 114 -22.33 8.06 -22.61
C TYR A 114 -21.85 6.98 -21.62
N ASP A 115 -21.70 7.35 -20.34
CA ASP A 115 -21.18 6.44 -19.30
C ASP A 115 -19.86 5.77 -19.71
N LEU A 116 -18.87 6.56 -20.14
CA LEU A 116 -17.51 6.05 -20.32
C LEU A 116 -16.92 5.83 -18.92
N GLU A 117 -16.59 4.58 -18.61
CA GLU A 117 -15.95 4.13 -17.37
C GLU A 117 -14.77 3.22 -17.72
N LEU A 118 -13.75 3.15 -16.86
CA LEU A 118 -12.78 2.05 -16.92
C LEU A 118 -13.51 0.73 -16.59
N MET A 119 -13.03 -0.39 -17.12
CA MET A 119 -13.56 -1.71 -16.77
C MET A 119 -13.20 -2.03 -15.31
N ASP A 120 -14.12 -1.74 -14.39
CA ASP A 120 -13.90 -1.63 -12.94
C ASP A 120 -14.45 -2.83 -12.12
N ASN A 121 -14.47 -4.01 -12.73
CA ASN A 121 -15.17 -5.17 -12.15
C ASN A 121 -14.67 -5.53 -10.73
N PRO A 122 -15.57 -5.87 -9.79
CA PRO A 122 -15.23 -6.24 -8.42
C PRO A 122 -14.14 -7.31 -8.26
N THR A 123 -13.25 -7.11 -7.28
CA THR A 123 -12.11 -8.00 -7.02
C THR A 123 -12.46 -9.50 -7.02
N GLY A 124 -12.02 -10.21 -8.07
CA GLY A 124 -12.11 -11.66 -8.20
C GLY A 124 -12.97 -12.20 -9.33
N ASP A 125 -13.58 -11.36 -10.17
CA ASP A 125 -14.43 -11.79 -11.30
C ASP A 125 -13.78 -11.69 -12.70
N GLY A 126 -12.71 -10.91 -12.89
CA GLY A 126 -12.03 -10.78 -14.18
C GLY A 126 -10.82 -9.84 -14.20
N SER A 127 -10.53 -9.31 -15.39
CA SER A 127 -9.61 -8.19 -15.57
C SER A 127 -10.28 -6.90 -15.10
N ASN A 128 -9.56 -6.12 -14.30
CA ASN A 128 -9.90 -4.76 -13.92
C ASN A 128 -8.83 -3.82 -14.49
N SER A 129 -9.25 -2.74 -15.15
CA SER A 129 -8.38 -1.71 -15.73
C SER A 129 -8.33 -0.41 -14.93
N ASP A 130 -9.12 -0.24 -13.86
CA ASP A 130 -8.88 0.78 -12.81
C ASP A 130 -8.16 0.10 -11.64
N THR A 131 -6.84 0.24 -11.60
CA THR A 131 -5.98 -0.63 -10.78
C THR A 131 -5.52 0.05 -9.50
N GLY A 132 -4.97 -0.75 -8.57
CA GLY A 132 -4.52 -0.24 -7.28
C GLY A 132 -5.59 -0.37 -6.21
N ARG A 133 -5.79 0.70 -5.45
CA ARG A 133 -6.51 0.64 -4.15
C ARG A 133 -8.00 0.87 -4.26
N SER A 134 -8.40 1.55 -5.31
CA SER A 134 -9.79 1.83 -5.66
C SER A 134 -9.99 1.35 -7.11
N GLN A 135 -11.26 1.13 -7.43
CA GLN A 135 -11.75 0.75 -8.75
C GLN A 135 -12.74 1.81 -9.25
N THR A 136 -12.57 3.07 -8.83
CA THR A 136 -13.54 4.15 -9.05
C THR A 136 -12.90 5.55 -9.16
N ASP A 137 -11.58 5.64 -9.12
CA ASP A 137 -10.79 6.88 -9.11
C ASP A 137 -10.15 7.19 -10.47
N ASN A 138 -10.19 6.24 -11.41
CA ASN A 138 -9.60 6.35 -12.74
C ASN A 138 -8.09 6.59 -12.74
N ILE A 139 -7.38 5.98 -11.80
CA ILE A 139 -5.92 6.05 -11.66
C ILE A 139 -5.37 4.63 -11.80
N THR A 140 -4.54 4.38 -12.81
CA THR A 140 -4.22 3.01 -13.19
C THR A 140 -2.82 2.81 -13.76
N ARG A 141 -2.21 1.67 -13.39
CA ARG A 141 -0.97 1.15 -14.00
C ARG A 141 -1.18 0.24 -15.20
N ASP A 142 -2.43 -0.05 -15.56
CA ASP A 142 -2.73 -0.61 -16.87
C ASP A 142 -2.58 0.52 -17.90
N ASN A 143 -1.52 0.48 -18.71
CA ASN A 143 -1.33 1.42 -19.82
C ASN A 143 -2.04 0.99 -21.11
N THR A 144 -2.79 -0.12 -21.07
CA THR A 144 -3.70 -0.57 -22.13
C THR A 144 -5.12 -0.73 -21.59
N PRO A 145 -5.68 0.26 -20.86
CA PRO A 145 -6.94 0.10 -20.16
C PRO A 145 -8.08 -0.27 -21.11
N THR A 146 -8.96 -1.14 -20.64
CA THR A 146 -10.25 -1.36 -21.28
C THR A 146 -11.26 -0.38 -20.69
N ILE A 147 -11.86 0.44 -21.55
CA ILE A 147 -13.05 1.22 -21.19
C ILE A 147 -14.31 0.47 -21.58
N VAL A 148 -15.35 0.62 -20.77
CA VAL A 148 -16.73 0.20 -21.08
C VAL A 148 -17.57 1.47 -21.22
N PHE A 149 -18.55 1.45 -22.11
CA PHE A 149 -19.46 2.57 -22.28
C PHE A 149 -20.77 2.18 -22.94
N ARG A 150 -21.72 3.12 -22.95
CA ARG A 150 -23.09 2.89 -23.40
C ARG A 150 -23.45 3.74 -24.61
N LEU A 151 -24.31 3.21 -25.47
CA LEU A 151 -24.95 3.93 -26.57
C LEU A 151 -26.44 3.60 -26.57
N ASP A 152 -27.29 4.57 -26.90
CA ASP A 152 -28.70 4.33 -27.17
C ASP A 152 -28.89 3.78 -28.60
N ASP A 153 -28.40 2.56 -28.82
CA ASP A 153 -28.36 1.89 -30.12
C ASP A 153 -29.68 1.20 -30.52
N GLY A 154 -30.62 1.01 -29.58
CA GLY A 154 -32.00 0.63 -29.88
C GLY A 154 -32.65 1.58 -30.89
N PHE A 155 -32.22 2.84 -30.97
CA PHE A 155 -32.61 3.72 -32.08
C PHE A 155 -32.20 3.16 -33.45
N PHE A 156 -31.00 2.61 -33.60
CA PHE A 156 -30.52 1.98 -34.83
C PHE A 156 -31.13 0.60 -35.06
N LEU A 157 -31.27 -0.21 -34.02
CA LEU A 157 -31.64 -1.64 -34.12
C LEU A 157 -33.15 -1.88 -34.09
N HIS A 158 -33.88 -1.18 -33.21
CA HIS A 158 -35.30 -1.37 -32.92
C HIS A 158 -36.21 -0.20 -33.33
N ASP A 159 -35.62 0.83 -33.93
CA ASP A 159 -36.31 2.03 -34.45
C ASP A 159 -36.95 2.94 -33.38
N LEU A 160 -36.75 2.63 -32.10
CA LEU A 160 -37.15 3.44 -30.96
C LEU A 160 -35.95 3.66 -30.02
N PRO A 161 -35.62 4.92 -29.66
CA PRO A 161 -34.63 5.19 -28.63
C PRO A 161 -35.03 4.53 -27.29
N GLY A 162 -34.07 3.91 -26.62
CA GLY A 162 -34.17 3.36 -25.27
C GLY A 162 -34.87 2.01 -25.13
N ASN A 163 -35.29 1.36 -26.23
CA ASN A 163 -36.09 0.14 -26.19
C ASN A 163 -35.31 -1.10 -26.66
N ALA A 164 -35.33 -2.16 -25.84
CA ALA A 164 -34.84 -3.50 -26.17
C ALA A 164 -35.88 -4.37 -26.91
N THR A 165 -36.81 -3.73 -27.62
CA THR A 165 -37.88 -4.38 -28.40
C THR A 165 -38.24 -3.52 -29.59
N ASP A 166 -38.43 -4.16 -30.73
CA ASP A 166 -38.93 -3.57 -31.97
C ASP A 166 -40.10 -2.61 -31.73
N GLY A 167 -40.01 -1.42 -32.33
CA GLY A 167 -41.12 -0.50 -32.40
C GLY A 167 -42.26 -0.99 -33.31
N SER A 168 -43.29 -0.17 -33.41
CA SER A 168 -44.34 -0.30 -34.42
C SER A 168 -44.23 0.84 -35.44
N PRO A 169 -43.24 0.80 -36.35
CA PRO A 169 -43.24 1.66 -37.53
C PRO A 169 -44.46 1.36 -38.42
N PRO A 170 -44.70 2.15 -39.48
CA PRO A 170 -45.80 1.91 -40.42
C PRO A 170 -45.77 0.48 -41.01
N ASP A 171 -44.58 0.09 -41.48
CA ASP A 171 -44.23 -1.16 -42.15
C ASP A 171 -43.35 -2.02 -41.21
N GLU A 172 -42.10 -2.31 -41.58
CA GLU A 172 -41.16 -3.10 -40.77
C GLU A 172 -40.10 -2.26 -40.01
N VAL A 173 -39.52 -2.87 -38.98
CA VAL A 173 -38.30 -2.36 -38.33
C VAL A 173 -37.11 -2.69 -39.22
N ILE A 174 -36.48 -1.63 -39.75
CA ILE A 174 -35.31 -1.73 -40.61
C ILE A 174 -34.07 -1.36 -39.78
N PRO A 175 -33.24 -2.34 -39.36
CA PRO A 175 -32.09 -2.08 -38.50
C PRO A 175 -30.93 -1.45 -39.29
N ILE A 176 -30.27 -0.48 -38.70
CA ILE A 176 -28.96 0.00 -39.16
C ILE A 176 -27.90 -0.79 -38.38
N PRO A 177 -27.14 -1.71 -39.00
CA PRO A 177 -26.28 -2.63 -38.26
C PRO A 177 -25.03 -1.95 -37.69
N PHE A 178 -24.58 -2.46 -36.54
CA PHE A 178 -23.22 -2.23 -36.04
C PHE A 178 -22.19 -2.87 -36.96
N GLN A 179 -21.04 -2.22 -37.16
CA GLN A 179 -20.00 -2.63 -38.09
C GLN A 179 -18.62 -2.63 -37.45
N THR A 180 -17.91 -3.76 -37.50
CA THR A 180 -16.49 -3.84 -37.12
C THR A 180 -15.54 -3.43 -38.26
N THR A 181 -16.07 -3.15 -39.46
CA THR A 181 -15.26 -2.79 -40.64
C THR A 181 -15.80 -1.52 -41.32
N ALA A 182 -15.26 -1.15 -42.48
CA ALA A 182 -15.68 0.04 -43.25
C ALA A 182 -16.85 -0.28 -44.20
N THR A 183 -17.92 -0.85 -43.66
CA THR A 183 -19.15 -1.27 -44.34
C THR A 183 -20.33 -0.37 -43.95
N PRO A 184 -21.36 -0.19 -44.79
CA PRO A 184 -22.51 0.66 -44.46
C PRO A 184 -23.20 0.27 -43.15
N GLY A 185 -23.48 1.26 -42.30
CA GLY A 185 -23.98 1.06 -40.94
C GLY A 185 -23.37 2.07 -39.98
N TYR A 186 -23.30 1.70 -38.69
CA TYR A 186 -22.66 2.51 -37.65
C TYR A 186 -21.53 1.75 -36.95
N ARG A 187 -20.57 2.50 -36.40
CA ARG A 187 -19.51 1.98 -35.52
C ARG A 187 -19.07 3.07 -34.55
N ILE A 188 -18.38 2.73 -33.47
CA ILE A 188 -18.02 3.71 -32.43
C ILE A 188 -16.51 3.84 -32.37
N ALA A 189 -16.01 5.07 -32.50
CA ALA A 189 -14.58 5.37 -32.47
C ALA A 189 -14.19 6.06 -31.17
N ILE A 190 -13.04 5.67 -30.62
CA ILE A 190 -12.49 6.21 -29.37
C ILE A 190 -11.31 7.13 -29.70
N PHE A 191 -11.19 8.23 -28.98
CA PHE A 191 -10.17 9.25 -29.13
C PHE A 191 -9.55 9.55 -27.76
N ASP A 192 -8.24 9.72 -27.70
CA ASP A 192 -7.57 10.41 -26.59
C ASP A 192 -7.42 11.88 -26.96
N GLU A 193 -7.97 12.76 -26.14
CA GLU A 193 -7.93 14.22 -26.30
C GLU A 193 -6.63 14.86 -25.74
N GLY A 194 -5.74 14.05 -25.17
CA GLY A 194 -4.48 14.47 -24.55
C GLY A 194 -4.68 15.10 -23.17
N SER A 195 -3.57 15.44 -22.50
CA SER A 195 -3.53 15.79 -21.06
C SER A 195 -4.19 17.12 -20.66
N THR A 196 -4.73 17.91 -21.59
CA THR A 196 -5.54 19.09 -21.28
C THR A 196 -6.56 19.41 -22.39
N PRO A 197 -7.85 19.10 -22.22
CA PRO A 197 -8.92 19.75 -22.97
C PRO A 197 -9.28 21.08 -22.27
N PRO A 198 -9.09 22.25 -22.91
CA PRO A 198 -9.64 23.49 -22.37
C PRO A 198 -11.17 23.37 -22.28
N PRO A 199 -11.80 23.62 -21.10
CA PRO A 199 -13.23 23.41 -20.94
C PRO A 199 -14.06 24.19 -21.98
N GLY A 200 -14.71 23.47 -22.88
CA GLY A 200 -15.63 24.02 -23.87
C GLY A 200 -15.05 24.53 -25.19
N THR A 201 -13.76 24.36 -25.50
CA THR A 201 -13.18 24.84 -26.79
C THR A 201 -12.37 23.81 -27.59
N GLN A 202 -12.97 22.64 -27.83
CA GLN A 202 -12.48 21.67 -28.83
C GLN A 202 -13.02 21.99 -30.23
N ALA A 203 -12.67 23.17 -30.75
CA ALA A 203 -12.97 23.60 -32.10
C ALA A 203 -11.70 23.66 -32.96
N GLY A 204 -11.38 22.55 -33.66
CA GLY A 204 -10.56 22.62 -34.87
C GLY A 204 -9.04 22.38 -34.75
N THR A 205 -8.54 21.70 -33.72
CA THR A 205 -7.19 21.12 -33.71
C THR A 205 -7.24 19.66 -33.22
N PRO A 206 -6.27 18.79 -33.60
CA PRO A 206 -6.39 17.34 -33.39
C PRO A 206 -6.48 16.99 -31.90
N PRO A 207 -7.27 15.95 -31.55
CA PRO A 207 -7.28 14.66 -32.22
C PRO A 207 -8.55 14.40 -33.05
N GLN A 208 -8.34 14.15 -34.35
CA GLN A 208 -9.38 13.66 -35.28
C GLN A 208 -9.08 12.24 -35.79
N ASN A 209 -7.96 11.65 -35.37
CA ASN A 209 -7.66 10.25 -35.64
C ASN A 209 -8.06 9.41 -34.42
N PRO A 210 -8.95 8.42 -34.58
CA PRO A 210 -9.26 7.51 -33.48
C PRO A 210 -8.03 6.73 -33.00
N LEU A 211 -8.01 6.38 -31.71
CA LEU A 211 -7.18 5.30 -31.17
C LEU A 211 -7.59 3.96 -31.82
N GLY A 212 -8.88 3.79 -32.05
CA GLY A 212 -9.46 2.60 -32.66
C GLY A 212 -10.99 2.66 -32.66
N TYR A 213 -11.62 1.49 -32.84
CA TYR A 213 -13.06 1.33 -32.80
C TYR A 213 -13.42 0.28 -31.75
N ALA A 214 -14.49 0.53 -31.00
CA ALA A 214 -15.00 -0.35 -29.96
C ALA A 214 -15.58 -1.65 -30.54
N THR A 215 -15.74 -2.65 -29.67
CA THR A 215 -16.50 -3.88 -29.93
C THR A 215 -17.84 -3.83 -29.19
N ALA A 216 -18.89 -4.39 -29.80
CA ALA A 216 -20.17 -4.60 -29.12
C ALA A 216 -20.04 -5.83 -28.20
N THR A 217 -20.58 -5.73 -26.99
CA THR A 217 -20.59 -6.84 -26.03
C THR A 217 -21.76 -7.81 -26.29
N SER A 218 -21.99 -8.78 -25.41
CA SER A 218 -23.20 -9.61 -25.44
C SER A 218 -24.47 -8.88 -24.98
N GLN A 219 -24.33 -7.68 -24.41
CA GLN A 219 -25.44 -6.83 -24.01
C GLN A 219 -25.60 -5.68 -25.03
N GLU A 220 -26.80 -5.56 -25.58
CA GLU A 220 -27.18 -4.44 -26.46
C GLU A 220 -27.00 -3.09 -25.75
N GLY A 221 -26.59 -2.07 -26.49
CA GLY A 221 -26.26 -0.75 -25.94
C GLY A 221 -24.94 -0.69 -25.18
N VAL A 222 -24.23 -1.80 -24.95
CA VAL A 222 -22.96 -1.83 -24.18
C VAL A 222 -21.78 -2.23 -25.08
N TYR A 223 -20.75 -1.41 -25.03
CA TYR A 223 -19.56 -1.49 -25.88
C TYR A 223 -18.29 -1.40 -25.04
N GLU A 224 -17.22 -2.02 -25.52
CA GLU A 224 -15.92 -2.06 -24.87
C GLU A 224 -14.80 -1.64 -25.82
N PHE A 225 -13.71 -1.08 -25.30
CA PHE A 225 -12.51 -0.76 -26.07
C PHE A 225 -11.26 -0.82 -25.21
N THR A 226 -10.35 -1.75 -25.51
CA THR A 226 -8.99 -1.75 -24.98
C THR A 226 -8.13 -0.76 -25.76
N THR A 227 -7.51 0.21 -25.09
CA THR A 227 -6.69 1.20 -25.77
C THR A 227 -5.38 0.60 -26.31
N PRO A 228 -4.77 1.21 -27.33
CA PRO A 228 -3.32 1.11 -27.53
C PRO A 228 -2.56 1.56 -26.27
N VAL A 229 -1.27 1.22 -26.18
CA VAL A 229 -0.40 1.68 -25.08
C VAL A 229 -0.44 3.21 -24.97
N LEU A 230 -0.95 3.69 -23.84
CA LEU A 230 -0.92 5.09 -23.42
C LEU A 230 0.42 5.38 -22.71
N SER A 231 0.78 6.65 -22.62
CA SER A 231 1.92 7.12 -21.83
C SER A 231 1.49 7.35 -20.38
N ASP A 232 2.44 7.44 -19.45
CA ASP A 232 2.14 7.95 -18.12
C ASP A 232 1.65 9.41 -18.20
N GLY A 233 0.72 9.78 -17.31
CA GLY A 233 0.05 11.07 -17.21
C GLY A 233 -1.46 11.03 -17.44
N THR A 234 -2.08 12.21 -17.43
CA THR A 234 -3.52 12.38 -17.64
C THR A 234 -3.91 12.18 -19.10
N HIS A 235 -4.95 11.40 -19.35
CA HIS A 235 -5.60 11.21 -20.64
C HIS A 235 -7.09 11.52 -20.54
N PHE A 236 -7.66 12.12 -21.59
CA PHE A 236 -9.09 12.46 -21.64
C PHE A 236 -9.73 11.70 -22.80
N LEU A 237 -10.34 10.56 -22.49
CA LEU A 237 -10.91 9.66 -23.49
C LEU A 237 -12.34 10.10 -23.87
N THR A 238 -12.64 10.13 -25.16
CA THR A 238 -14.00 10.40 -25.66
C THR A 238 -14.37 9.44 -26.79
N ALA A 239 -15.69 9.27 -27.00
CA ALA A 239 -16.25 8.40 -28.02
C ALA A 239 -17.15 9.18 -29.00
N ARG A 240 -17.23 8.70 -30.24
CA ARG A 240 -18.14 9.22 -31.29
C ARG A 240 -18.68 8.08 -32.14
N VAL A 241 -19.97 8.11 -32.45
CA VAL A 241 -20.53 7.25 -33.51
C VAL A 241 -20.05 7.74 -34.87
N GLN A 242 -19.47 6.85 -35.67
CA GLN A 242 -19.25 7.03 -37.10
C GLN A 242 -20.39 6.36 -37.88
N ILE A 243 -20.97 7.08 -38.83
CA ILE A 243 -21.87 6.52 -39.83
C ILE A 243 -21.11 6.37 -41.14
N ILE A 244 -21.26 5.20 -41.77
CA ILE A 244 -20.66 4.88 -43.06
C ILE A 244 -21.77 4.92 -44.11
N ASP A 245 -21.56 5.75 -45.14
CA ASP A 245 -22.55 6.00 -46.17
C ASP A 245 -22.78 4.76 -47.06
N PRO A 246 -24.04 4.44 -47.40
CA PRO A 246 -24.36 3.23 -48.16
C PRO A 246 -24.19 3.38 -49.68
N ALA A 247 -24.16 4.61 -50.21
CA ALA A 247 -23.84 4.87 -51.62
C ALA A 247 -22.31 4.88 -51.86
N ASN A 248 -21.55 5.40 -50.90
CA ASN A 248 -20.10 5.48 -50.97
C ASN A 248 -19.46 5.17 -49.61
N PRO A 249 -19.03 3.92 -49.33
CA PRO A 249 -18.43 3.56 -48.04
C PRO A 249 -17.13 4.31 -47.66
N GLN A 250 -16.52 5.09 -48.57
CA GLN A 250 -15.43 6.01 -48.23
C GLN A 250 -15.93 7.31 -47.60
N GLN A 251 -17.18 7.69 -47.87
CA GLN A 251 -17.86 8.81 -47.23
C GLN A 251 -18.34 8.36 -45.85
N THR A 252 -17.87 9.05 -44.82
CA THR A 252 -18.32 8.82 -43.44
C THR A 252 -18.65 10.14 -42.78
N GLY A 253 -19.53 10.09 -41.79
CA GLY A 253 -19.88 11.21 -40.93
C GLY A 253 -19.70 10.84 -39.47
N TRP A 254 -19.64 11.84 -38.61
CA TRP A 254 -19.60 11.67 -37.17
C TRP A 254 -20.88 12.19 -36.51
N GLY A 255 -21.35 11.48 -35.49
CA GLY A 255 -22.27 12.00 -34.49
C GLY A 255 -21.60 13.01 -33.55
N ALA A 256 -22.35 13.40 -32.52
CA ALA A 256 -21.81 14.20 -31.41
C ALA A 256 -20.72 13.43 -30.64
N ARG A 257 -19.94 14.16 -29.84
CA ARG A 257 -18.88 13.61 -28.98
C ARG A 257 -19.44 13.39 -27.58
N SER A 258 -19.06 12.30 -26.93
CA SER A 258 -19.38 12.01 -25.53
C SER A 258 -18.82 13.09 -24.58
N ALA A 259 -19.22 13.02 -23.30
CA ALA A 259 -18.40 13.57 -22.24
C ALA A 259 -17.01 12.90 -22.25
N ALA A 260 -15.99 13.59 -21.73
CA ALA A 260 -14.67 13.02 -21.56
C ALA A 260 -14.61 12.22 -20.25
N LEU A 261 -14.07 11.01 -20.33
CA LEU A 261 -13.55 10.28 -19.18
C LEU A 261 -12.10 10.73 -18.97
N GLU A 262 -11.83 11.36 -17.83
CA GLU A 262 -10.47 11.63 -17.39
C GLU A 262 -9.92 10.36 -16.72
N ILE A 263 -8.73 9.93 -17.15
CA ILE A 263 -7.96 8.87 -16.49
C ILE A 263 -6.53 9.37 -16.25
N VAL A 264 -5.86 8.83 -15.23
CA VAL A 264 -4.42 8.98 -15.02
C VAL A 264 -3.80 7.61 -15.23
N VAL A 265 -2.88 7.52 -16.20
CA VAL A 265 -2.04 6.34 -16.36
C VAL A 265 -0.75 6.59 -15.59
N ASP A 266 -0.36 5.67 -14.72
CA ASP A 266 0.93 5.70 -14.03
C ASP A 266 1.49 4.28 -13.91
N THR A 267 2.58 4.01 -14.62
CA THR A 267 3.27 2.72 -14.61
C THR A 267 4.57 2.72 -13.80
N ALA A 268 4.87 3.79 -13.06
CA ALA A 268 6.13 3.98 -12.36
C ALA A 268 6.03 3.56 -10.87
N PRO A 269 6.81 2.57 -10.40
CA PRO A 269 6.86 2.26 -8.98
C PRO A 269 7.33 3.44 -8.12
N PRO A 270 6.66 3.72 -6.98
CA PRO A 270 7.01 4.84 -6.12
C PRO A 270 8.38 4.61 -5.45
N PRO A 271 9.15 5.68 -5.17
CA PRO A 271 10.32 5.58 -4.31
C PRO A 271 9.94 5.22 -2.87
N VAL A 272 10.79 4.45 -2.19
CA VAL A 272 10.68 4.18 -0.75
C VAL A 272 12.04 4.26 -0.07
N TYR A 273 12.05 5.09 0.98
CA TYR A 273 13.04 5.45 2.00
C TYR A 273 12.78 4.83 3.39
N PHE A 274 13.65 3.97 3.95
CA PHE A 274 13.92 4.06 5.39
C PHE A 274 14.60 5.41 5.66
N GLY A 275 14.20 6.07 6.75
CA GLY A 275 14.73 7.37 7.14
C GLY A 275 14.70 8.43 6.04
N THR A 276 15.86 8.87 5.55
CA THR A 276 15.97 9.85 4.46
C THR A 276 16.56 9.23 3.19
N ALA A 277 16.06 9.66 2.02
CA ALA A 277 16.61 9.28 0.72
C ALA A 277 18.11 9.65 0.49
N SER A 278 18.74 10.33 1.45
CA SER A 278 20.16 10.69 1.46
C SER A 278 21.02 9.84 2.39
N ASP A 279 20.42 9.05 3.29
CA ASP A 279 21.13 8.27 4.30
C ASP A 279 20.49 6.87 4.41
N PRO A 280 21.06 5.83 3.80
CA PRO A 280 20.49 4.48 3.84
C PRO A 280 20.71 3.76 5.18
N GLU A 281 21.31 4.44 6.17
CA GLU A 281 21.60 3.90 7.50
C GLU A 281 20.79 4.58 8.62
N ASP A 282 19.82 5.46 8.31
CA ASP A 282 18.82 5.96 9.26
C ASP A 282 17.45 5.25 9.12
N GLY A 283 16.45 5.69 9.89
CA GLY A 283 15.08 5.12 9.84
C GLY A 283 14.60 4.36 11.09
N ILE A 284 15.42 4.21 12.15
CA ILE A 284 14.92 3.96 13.51
C ILE A 284 14.74 5.31 14.19
N ASP A 285 13.60 5.59 14.83
CA ASP A 285 13.39 6.90 15.50
C ASP A 285 14.35 7.09 16.70
N PRO A 286 15.34 8.00 16.61
CA PRO A 286 16.36 8.19 17.64
C PRO A 286 15.83 8.89 18.90
N ALA A 287 14.58 9.37 18.89
CA ALA A 287 13.95 10.01 20.03
C ALA A 287 13.03 9.08 20.83
N THR A 288 12.67 7.90 20.28
CA THR A 288 11.66 7.01 20.90
C THR A 288 12.03 5.52 20.92
N SER A 289 12.80 5.03 19.94
CA SER A 289 13.07 3.59 19.77
C SER A 289 14.53 3.21 19.53
N ASP A 290 15.43 4.17 19.25
CA ASP A 290 16.86 3.93 19.47
C ASP A 290 17.17 4.22 20.95
N THR A 291 17.58 3.20 21.71
CA THR A 291 17.67 3.32 23.17
C THR A 291 18.99 3.92 23.65
N GLY A 292 20.09 3.67 22.94
CA GLY A 292 21.39 4.34 23.06
C GLY A 292 21.93 4.63 24.47
N VAL A 293 22.85 5.61 24.55
CA VAL A 293 23.48 6.06 25.80
C VAL A 293 23.44 7.59 25.88
N GLU A 294 22.73 8.12 26.88
CA GLU A 294 22.58 9.57 27.06
C GLU A 294 23.95 10.28 27.14
N GLY A 295 24.16 11.25 26.24
CA GLY A 295 25.42 11.98 26.13
C GLY A 295 26.45 11.38 25.15
N VAL A 296 26.15 10.24 24.51
CA VAL A 296 27.00 9.61 23.48
C VAL A 296 26.24 9.56 22.13
N PRO A 297 26.26 10.63 21.32
CA PRO A 297 25.42 10.71 20.11
C PRO A 297 25.64 9.62 19.05
N ALA A 298 26.75 8.89 19.09
CA ALA A 298 27.04 7.81 18.16
C ALA A 298 26.15 6.57 18.36
N THR A 299 25.64 6.35 19.58
CA THR A 299 24.76 5.22 19.94
C THR A 299 23.28 5.52 19.68
N PHE A 300 22.96 6.55 18.89
CA PHE A 300 21.60 6.87 18.44
C PHE A 300 21.51 6.90 16.89
N VAL A 301 22.54 6.33 16.25
CA VAL A 301 22.72 6.22 14.79
C VAL A 301 23.51 4.95 14.41
N ASP A 302 23.73 4.02 15.34
CA ASP A 302 24.45 2.75 15.11
C ASP A 302 23.51 1.59 14.75
N ARG A 303 22.19 1.83 14.85
CA ARG A 303 21.10 0.86 14.60
C ARG A 303 21.07 -0.30 15.60
N VAL A 304 21.54 -0.06 16.83
CA VAL A 304 21.53 -1.03 17.94
C VAL A 304 20.55 -0.59 19.01
N THR A 305 19.52 -1.39 19.32
CA THR A 305 18.48 -1.01 20.28
C THR A 305 18.01 -2.15 21.18
N SER A 306 17.61 -1.79 22.40
CA SER A 306 16.90 -2.67 23.35
C SER A 306 15.38 -2.59 23.24
N ASP A 307 14.84 -1.68 22.42
CA ASP A 307 13.39 -1.59 22.16
C ASP A 307 12.96 -2.64 21.13
N THR A 308 12.29 -3.69 21.60
CA THR A 308 11.74 -4.75 20.73
C THR A 308 10.42 -4.38 20.07
N ALA A 309 9.82 -3.24 20.46
CA ALA A 309 8.65 -2.62 19.83
C ALA A 309 9.05 -1.44 18.91
N THR A 310 10.21 -1.55 18.26
CA THR A 310 10.89 -0.51 17.49
C THR A 310 9.96 0.28 16.55
N GLY A 311 10.05 1.62 16.65
CA GLY A 311 9.51 2.59 15.70
C GLY A 311 10.44 2.84 14.52
N PHE A 312 9.89 2.69 13.32
CA PHE A 312 10.55 2.98 12.05
C PHE A 312 9.93 4.21 11.40
N TYR A 313 10.76 5.09 10.87
CA TYR A 313 10.32 6.22 10.06
C TYR A 313 10.98 6.19 8.69
N GLY A 314 10.42 6.96 7.76
CA GLY A 314 11.05 7.16 6.48
C GLY A 314 10.36 8.14 5.56
N VAL A 315 10.77 8.12 4.30
CA VAL A 315 10.13 8.85 3.22
C VAL A 315 9.66 7.92 2.12
N ALA A 316 8.64 8.33 1.38
CA ALA A 316 8.15 7.64 0.18
C ALA A 316 7.42 8.67 -0.69
N GLU A 317 6.80 8.24 -1.78
CA GLU A 317 5.79 9.08 -2.40
C GLU A 317 4.61 9.34 -1.45
N ALA A 318 4.01 10.54 -1.53
CA ALA A 318 2.80 10.88 -0.80
C ALA A 318 1.66 9.90 -1.07
N ASP A 319 0.76 9.80 -0.10
CA ASP A 319 -0.32 8.82 0.00
C ASP A 319 0.10 7.34 -0.20
N SER A 320 1.37 6.98 -0.40
CA SER A 320 1.80 5.58 -0.59
C SER A 320 1.47 4.69 0.62
N ILE A 321 0.94 3.49 0.37
CA ILE A 321 0.83 2.43 1.39
C ILE A 321 2.23 1.88 1.62
N ILE A 322 2.71 1.96 2.86
CA ILE A 322 4.02 1.49 3.27
C ILE A 322 3.88 0.20 4.07
N ARG A 323 4.67 -0.81 3.73
CA ARG A 323 4.69 -2.11 4.41
C ARG A 323 6.11 -2.45 4.84
N VAL A 324 6.28 -2.77 6.12
CA VAL A 324 7.58 -3.14 6.70
C VAL A 324 7.56 -4.61 7.09
N TYR A 325 8.60 -5.34 6.69
CA TYR A 325 8.76 -6.78 6.89
C TYR A 325 10.10 -7.09 7.58
N VAL A 326 10.22 -8.25 8.22
CA VAL A 326 11.51 -8.90 8.48
C VAL A 326 11.76 -9.96 7.41
N ASP A 327 12.87 -9.80 6.68
CA ASP A 327 13.43 -10.76 5.73
C ASP A 327 14.03 -11.96 6.50
N GLN A 328 13.26 -13.05 6.53
CA GLN A 328 13.57 -14.26 7.31
C GLN A 328 14.54 -15.18 6.57
N ASP A 329 14.52 -15.20 5.23
CA ASP A 329 15.38 -16.07 4.42
C ASP A 329 16.65 -15.37 3.91
N ALA A 330 16.80 -14.08 4.20
CA ALA A 330 17.87 -13.19 3.76
C ALA A 330 17.98 -13.06 2.22
N SER A 331 16.84 -13.11 1.53
CA SER A 331 16.76 -13.00 0.06
C SER A 331 16.88 -11.56 -0.46
N GLY A 332 16.61 -10.56 0.37
CA GLY A 332 16.48 -9.16 -0.06
C GLY A 332 15.23 -8.88 -0.90
N THR A 333 14.24 -9.78 -0.89
CA THR A 333 12.95 -9.61 -1.57
C THR A 333 11.81 -10.03 -0.66
N VAL A 334 10.62 -9.45 -0.82
CA VAL A 334 9.45 -9.85 -0.01
C VAL A 334 8.92 -11.21 -0.50
N THR A 335 8.99 -12.21 0.35
CA THR A 335 8.55 -13.59 0.14
C THR A 335 7.37 -13.95 1.06
N PRO A 336 6.62 -15.04 0.78
CA PRO A 336 5.59 -15.53 1.70
C PRO A 336 6.11 -16.08 3.04
N GLY A 337 7.43 -16.14 3.24
CA GLY A 337 8.05 -16.55 4.51
C GLY A 337 8.35 -15.38 5.45
N ASP A 338 8.27 -14.14 4.96
CA ASP A 338 8.66 -12.95 5.71
C ASP A 338 7.57 -12.45 6.65
N VAL A 339 7.99 -11.85 7.75
CA VAL A 339 7.09 -11.39 8.83
C VAL A 339 6.73 -9.93 8.60
N LEU A 340 5.48 -9.65 8.22
CA LEU A 340 4.95 -8.28 8.18
C LEU A 340 4.90 -7.70 9.59
N LEU A 341 5.66 -6.64 9.86
CA LEU A 341 5.70 -5.93 11.13
C LEU A 341 4.55 -4.93 11.28
N GLY A 342 4.11 -4.34 10.16
CA GLY A 342 2.97 -3.44 10.11
C GLY A 342 2.74 -2.81 8.74
N LEU A 343 1.71 -1.98 8.66
CA LEU A 343 1.35 -1.18 7.48
C LEU A 343 1.02 0.24 7.94
N THR A 344 1.46 1.24 7.17
CA THR A 344 1.14 2.67 7.38
C THR A 344 0.94 3.37 6.03
N THR A 345 0.69 4.68 6.02
CA THR A 345 0.57 5.50 4.81
C THR A 345 1.48 6.72 4.89
N ALA A 346 2.18 7.04 3.81
CA ALA A 346 2.99 8.24 3.73
C ALA A 346 2.10 9.50 3.67
N VAL A 347 2.42 10.52 4.47
CA VAL A 347 1.71 11.81 4.47
C VAL A 347 2.44 12.84 3.61
N PRO A 348 1.72 13.76 2.93
CA PRO A 348 0.27 13.96 2.99
C PRO A 348 -0.53 12.90 2.21
N LEU A 349 -1.82 12.74 2.54
CA LEU A 349 -2.73 11.75 1.94
C LEU A 349 -3.47 12.28 0.68
N ASP A 350 -3.02 13.40 0.13
CA ASP A 350 -3.58 14.06 -1.06
C ASP A 350 -2.51 14.37 -2.12
N GLY A 351 -1.30 13.83 -1.96
CA GLY A 351 -0.26 13.88 -2.96
C GLY A 351 -0.26 12.63 -3.83
N THR A 352 -0.33 12.82 -5.14
CA THR A 352 0.06 11.82 -6.15
C THR A 352 1.57 11.95 -6.43
N ASP A 353 2.05 11.40 -7.56
CA ASP A 353 3.43 11.48 -8.12
C ASP A 353 4.05 12.89 -8.17
N GLN A 354 3.26 13.93 -7.88
CA GLN A 354 3.72 15.30 -7.66
C GLN A 354 4.46 15.52 -6.33
N PHE A 355 4.43 14.58 -5.37
CA PHE A 355 5.13 14.70 -4.08
C PHE A 355 5.92 13.42 -3.68
N PRO A 356 7.10 13.18 -4.27
CA PRO A 356 7.89 11.96 -4.06
C PRO A 356 8.64 11.87 -2.70
N ASN A 357 8.37 12.81 -1.77
CA ASN A 357 9.04 12.90 -0.46
C ASN A 357 8.01 13.06 0.68
N GLY A 358 6.88 12.36 0.58
CA GLY A 358 5.98 12.12 1.70
C GLY A 358 6.70 11.42 2.85
N GLN A 359 6.20 11.59 4.06
CA GLN A 359 6.82 11.05 5.28
C GLN A 359 5.96 9.94 5.86
N TRP A 360 6.58 8.85 6.30
CA TRP A 360 5.87 7.76 6.98
C TRP A 360 6.52 7.43 8.32
N ASN A 361 5.71 6.87 9.23
CA ASN A 361 6.16 6.42 10.54
C ASN A 361 5.31 5.23 10.98
N LEU A 362 5.93 4.23 11.61
CA LEU A 362 5.37 2.91 11.89
C LEU A 362 6.02 2.32 13.13
N THR A 363 5.25 2.13 14.20
CA THR A 363 5.65 1.26 15.32
C THR A 363 5.32 -0.19 14.95
N THR A 364 6.27 -1.12 15.13
CA THR A 364 5.99 -2.54 14.89
C THR A 364 4.83 -3.05 15.76
N THR A 365 4.00 -3.90 15.18
CA THR A 365 2.95 -4.64 15.92
C THR A 365 3.40 -6.00 16.42
N VAL A 366 4.63 -6.39 16.09
CA VAL A 366 5.27 -7.66 16.42
C VAL A 366 6.48 -7.39 17.31
N ASP A 367 6.59 -8.10 18.42
CA ASP A 367 7.77 -8.08 19.29
C ASP A 367 8.97 -8.69 18.55
N LEU A 368 10.01 -7.89 18.32
CA LEU A 368 11.20 -8.33 17.58
C LEU A 368 12.06 -9.35 18.35
N ASN A 369 11.69 -9.71 19.59
CA ASN A 369 12.23 -10.85 20.33
C ASN A 369 11.20 -11.97 20.59
N ASP A 370 10.07 -12.00 19.88
CA ASP A 370 9.14 -13.12 19.92
C ASP A 370 9.85 -14.44 19.54
N PRO A 371 9.98 -15.42 20.46
CA PRO A 371 10.74 -16.64 20.23
C PRO A 371 10.06 -17.61 19.25
N ASP A 372 8.79 -17.41 18.89
CA ASP A 372 8.11 -18.17 17.85
C ASP A 372 8.45 -17.64 16.44
N LEU A 373 9.00 -16.43 16.33
CA LEU A 373 9.31 -15.73 15.07
C LEU A 373 10.80 -15.43 14.86
N PHE A 374 11.56 -15.17 15.93
CA PHE A 374 12.94 -14.69 15.86
C PHE A 374 13.87 -15.43 16.82
N ALA A 375 15.18 -15.40 16.53
CA ALA A 375 16.18 -15.72 17.54
C ALA A 375 16.21 -14.61 18.60
N PHE A 376 16.38 -14.97 19.87
CA PHE A 376 16.48 -13.98 20.94
C PHE A 376 17.72 -13.09 20.75
N ASP A 377 17.49 -11.77 20.69
CA ASP A 377 18.43 -10.73 20.31
C ASP A 377 19.07 -10.91 18.91
N GLY A 378 20.03 -10.05 18.56
CA GLY A 378 20.78 -10.08 17.32
C GLY A 378 20.10 -9.37 16.15
N VAL A 379 20.62 -9.64 14.95
CA VAL A 379 20.23 -8.91 13.73
C VAL A 379 18.77 -9.15 13.35
N ARG A 380 18.08 -8.08 12.92
CA ARG A 380 16.87 -8.14 12.10
C ARG A 380 17.18 -7.51 10.75
N ARG A 381 16.87 -8.21 9.66
CA ARG A 381 16.94 -7.69 8.30
C ARG A 381 15.55 -7.19 7.96
N LEU A 382 15.40 -5.89 7.78
CA LEU A 382 14.11 -5.28 7.49
C LEU A 382 14.00 -5.02 6.00
N LEU A 383 12.80 -5.17 5.45
CA LEU A 383 12.46 -4.72 4.11
C LEU A 383 11.29 -3.75 4.20
N VAL A 384 11.33 -2.67 3.42
CA VAL A 384 10.19 -1.77 3.22
C VAL A 384 9.79 -1.73 1.76
N THR A 385 8.47 -1.74 1.49
CA THR A 385 7.91 -1.44 0.18
C THR A 385 6.87 -0.33 0.26
N ALA A 386 6.81 0.48 -0.78
CA ALA A 386 5.72 1.41 -1.04
C ALA A 386 4.81 0.87 -2.15
N GLU A 387 3.51 1.14 -2.05
CA GLU A 387 2.53 0.97 -3.12
C GLU A 387 1.79 2.29 -3.32
N ASP A 388 1.81 2.84 -4.54
CA ASP A 388 1.16 4.12 -4.87
C ASP A 388 -0.37 3.99 -4.97
N VAL A 389 -1.04 4.98 -5.55
CA VAL A 389 -2.49 4.98 -5.77
C VAL A 389 -2.92 4.08 -6.94
N ALA A 390 -2.15 4.06 -8.05
CA ALA A 390 -2.33 3.20 -9.23
C ALA A 390 -2.04 1.71 -8.96
N GLY A 391 -1.43 1.41 -7.81
CA GLY A 391 -1.01 0.09 -7.36
C GLY A 391 0.37 -0.35 -7.85
N ASN A 392 1.25 0.52 -8.35
CA ASN A 392 2.64 0.07 -8.58
C ASN A 392 3.31 -0.15 -7.23
N VAL A 393 4.13 -1.19 -7.14
CA VAL A 393 4.84 -1.57 -5.91
C VAL A 393 6.33 -1.37 -6.12
N SER A 394 6.96 -0.63 -5.21
CA SER A 394 8.40 -0.37 -5.22
C SER A 394 9.22 -1.66 -5.19
N ALA A 395 10.47 -1.58 -5.65
CA ALA A 395 11.46 -2.55 -5.21
C ALA A 395 11.61 -2.45 -3.66
N PRO A 396 11.85 -3.56 -2.95
CA PRO A 396 12.14 -3.50 -1.52
C PRO A 396 13.45 -2.76 -1.25
N GLU A 397 13.42 -1.83 -0.29
CA GLU A 397 14.64 -1.31 0.33
C GLU A 397 14.92 -2.06 1.64
N ALA A 398 16.19 -2.23 1.98
CA ALA A 398 16.63 -2.98 3.15
C ALA A 398 17.29 -2.11 4.22
N LEU A 399 16.92 -2.33 5.48
CA LEU A 399 17.59 -1.76 6.67
C LEU A 399 17.97 -2.90 7.62
N ASN A 400 19.23 -2.95 8.05
CA ASN A 400 19.66 -3.89 9.09
C ASN A 400 19.67 -3.19 10.44
N ILE A 401 19.09 -3.82 11.46
CA ILE A 401 19.13 -3.37 12.86
C ILE A 401 19.63 -4.51 13.76
N PHE A 402 20.10 -4.20 14.96
CA PHE A 402 20.50 -5.18 15.97
C PHE A 402 19.70 -5.00 17.25
N ILE A 403 18.97 -6.04 17.66
CA ILE A 403 18.25 -6.06 18.94
C ILE A 403 19.21 -6.55 20.03
N ASP A 404 19.36 -5.79 21.11
CA ASP A 404 20.10 -6.19 22.30
C ASP A 404 19.29 -5.83 23.55
N THR A 405 18.65 -6.82 24.19
CA THR A 405 17.87 -6.63 25.42
C THR A 405 18.60 -7.10 26.68
N GLN A 406 19.89 -7.41 26.60
CA GLN A 406 20.61 -8.13 27.65
C GLN A 406 21.73 -7.29 28.27
N GLY A 407 21.46 -6.78 29.47
CA GLY A 407 22.46 -6.09 30.30
C GLY A 407 23.78 -6.87 30.47
N PRO A 408 24.95 -6.24 30.27
CA PRO A 408 26.24 -6.89 30.35
C PRO A 408 26.53 -7.47 31.74
N GLN A 409 27.34 -8.53 31.77
CA GLN A 409 27.58 -9.34 32.98
C GLN A 409 29.04 -9.30 33.45
N VAL A 410 29.24 -9.07 34.74
CA VAL A 410 30.53 -9.36 35.39
C VAL A 410 30.73 -10.87 35.47
N THR A 411 31.81 -11.38 34.84
CA THR A 411 32.14 -12.80 34.78
C THR A 411 33.19 -13.21 35.81
N SER A 412 34.12 -12.32 36.17
CA SER A 412 35.09 -12.55 37.25
C SER A 412 35.70 -11.25 37.78
N VAL A 413 36.28 -11.32 38.99
CA VAL A 413 37.10 -10.26 39.58
C VAL A 413 38.39 -10.89 40.09
N PHE A 414 39.54 -10.34 39.70
CA PHE A 414 40.87 -10.90 40.01
C PHE A 414 41.94 -9.82 40.23
N VAL A 415 43.06 -10.21 40.84
CA VAL A 415 44.23 -9.33 40.99
C VAL A 415 44.94 -9.25 39.64
N THR A 416 45.09 -8.06 39.06
CA THR A 416 45.65 -7.87 37.71
C THR A 416 47.04 -8.47 37.56
N SER A 417 47.89 -8.39 38.59
CA SER A 417 49.24 -8.98 38.62
C SER A 417 49.29 -10.48 38.99
N ALA A 418 48.16 -11.08 39.36
CA ALA A 418 48.05 -12.51 39.70
C ALA A 418 46.66 -13.08 39.34
N PRO A 419 46.30 -13.21 38.04
CA PRO A 419 44.93 -13.59 37.63
C PRO A 419 44.48 -14.98 38.08
N SER A 420 45.41 -15.89 38.38
CA SER A 420 45.13 -17.23 38.90
C SER A 420 44.97 -17.29 40.43
N PHE A 421 45.12 -16.16 41.13
CA PHE A 421 44.91 -16.10 42.57
C PHE A 421 43.42 -15.94 42.90
N ASP A 422 42.85 -16.93 43.59
CA ASP A 422 41.48 -16.88 44.07
C ASP A 422 41.33 -15.85 45.21
N LEU A 423 40.65 -14.74 44.92
CA LEU A 423 40.29 -13.69 45.87
C LEU A 423 39.21 -14.10 46.88
N PHE A 424 38.49 -15.18 46.60
CA PHE A 424 37.33 -15.65 47.36
C PHE A 424 37.62 -16.94 48.15
N ASP A 425 38.77 -17.59 47.94
CA ASP A 425 39.22 -18.73 48.76
C ASP A 425 39.33 -18.33 50.25
N PRO A 426 38.59 -19.00 51.16
CA PRO A 426 38.65 -18.69 52.59
C PRO A 426 40.03 -19.00 53.18
N LYS A 427 40.86 -17.95 53.31
CA LYS A 427 42.19 -18.02 53.94
C LYS A 427 42.16 -18.80 55.26
N PRO A 428 43.02 -19.82 55.43
CA PRO A 428 44.43 -19.74 55.03
C PRO A 428 44.89 -20.60 53.83
N SER A 429 44.00 -21.26 53.07
CA SER A 429 44.38 -22.27 52.05
C SER A 429 45.35 -21.76 50.97
N ALA A 430 45.02 -20.68 50.26
CA ALA A 430 45.78 -20.20 49.10
C ALA A 430 46.99 -19.29 49.42
N GLY A 431 47.70 -19.51 50.54
CA GLY A 431 48.91 -18.75 50.88
C GLY A 431 48.71 -17.22 51.08
N PRO A 432 49.80 -16.43 51.17
CA PRO A 432 49.73 -14.99 51.36
C PRO A 432 49.13 -14.29 50.14
N THR A 433 48.39 -13.20 50.35
CA THR A 433 47.82 -12.44 49.22
C THR A 433 48.91 -11.62 48.54
N PRO A 434 49.02 -11.66 47.19
CA PRO A 434 49.88 -10.74 46.44
C PRO A 434 49.54 -9.26 46.72
N ALA A 435 50.50 -8.37 46.51
CA ALA A 435 50.24 -6.93 46.62
C ALA A 435 49.26 -6.47 45.53
N VAL A 436 48.06 -6.04 45.93
CA VAL A 436 46.98 -5.63 45.02
C VAL A 436 47.08 -4.14 44.74
N ASN A 437 47.81 -3.76 43.68
CA ASN A 437 47.85 -2.39 43.16
C ASN A 437 46.71 -2.11 42.18
N GLN A 438 46.16 -3.18 41.58
CA GLN A 438 45.10 -3.12 40.59
C GLN A 438 44.15 -4.32 40.77
N LEU A 439 42.85 -4.08 40.55
CA LEU A 439 41.85 -5.13 40.39
C LEU A 439 41.31 -5.09 38.95
N SER A 440 41.21 -6.27 38.35
CA SER A 440 40.60 -6.47 37.05
C SER A 440 39.21 -7.10 37.22
N ILE A 441 38.23 -6.55 36.51
CA ILE A 441 36.85 -7.03 36.46
C ILE A 441 36.59 -7.42 35.01
N ALA A 442 36.47 -8.73 34.75
CA ALA A 442 36.13 -9.22 33.43
C ALA A 442 34.62 -9.09 33.24
N VAL A 443 34.22 -8.51 32.11
CA VAL A 443 32.83 -8.37 31.69
C VAL A 443 32.59 -9.12 30.38
N ARG A 444 31.35 -9.55 30.19
CA ARG A 444 30.86 -10.11 28.95
C ARG A 444 29.45 -9.60 28.72
N ASP A 445 29.23 -9.00 27.57
CA ASP A 445 27.88 -8.78 27.07
C ASP A 445 27.41 -10.03 26.30
N LEU A 446 26.13 -10.39 26.39
CA LEU A 446 25.64 -11.72 26.02
C LEU A 446 25.27 -11.90 24.54
N PRO A 447 24.69 -10.91 23.83
CA PRO A 447 24.33 -11.12 22.43
C PRO A 447 25.53 -11.32 21.52
N ASN A 448 25.40 -12.29 20.61
CA ASN A 448 26.45 -12.59 19.65
C ASN A 448 26.54 -11.44 18.64
N ARG A 449 27.66 -10.72 18.66
CA ARG A 449 27.94 -9.64 17.70
C ARG A 449 27.93 -10.17 16.27
N SER A 450 27.57 -9.31 15.32
CA SER A 450 27.38 -9.70 13.92
C SER A 450 28.26 -8.89 12.99
N ASN A 451 28.76 -9.50 11.91
CA ASN A 451 29.40 -8.76 10.82
C ASN A 451 28.50 -8.57 9.59
N VAL A 452 27.18 -8.75 9.74
CA VAL A 452 26.20 -8.34 8.72
C VAL A 452 26.29 -6.84 8.47
N ASP A 453 26.56 -6.09 9.53
CA ASP A 453 26.92 -4.68 9.50
C ASP A 453 28.20 -4.47 10.35
N PRO A 454 29.18 -3.66 9.93
CA PRO A 454 30.34 -3.33 10.75
C PRO A 454 30.00 -2.68 12.10
N ASN A 455 28.90 -1.91 12.18
CA ASN A 455 28.49 -1.23 13.41
C ASN A 455 28.04 -2.24 14.48
N PHE A 456 27.59 -3.44 14.10
CA PHE A 456 27.18 -4.51 15.02
C PHE A 456 28.36 -5.30 15.63
N LEU A 457 29.59 -4.84 15.43
CA LEU A 457 30.80 -5.31 16.10
C LEU A 457 31.26 -4.33 17.19
N TYR A 458 30.31 -3.88 18.02
CA TYR A 458 30.56 -2.98 19.15
C TYR A 458 31.05 -3.72 20.42
N ASP A 459 31.72 -2.97 21.29
CA ASP A 459 32.34 -3.45 22.53
C ASP A 459 31.30 -3.93 23.56
N ALA A 460 31.76 -4.57 24.64
CA ALA A 460 30.90 -5.08 25.71
C ALA A 460 30.33 -4.00 26.66
N LEU A 461 30.86 -2.77 26.62
CA LEU A 461 30.45 -1.62 27.44
C LEU A 461 30.71 -0.33 26.66
N GLU A 462 29.91 0.70 26.91
CA GLU A 462 30.22 2.05 26.44
C GLU A 462 31.43 2.61 27.22
N SER A 463 32.55 2.79 26.52
CA SER A 463 33.86 3.10 27.09
C SER A 463 33.91 4.43 27.83
N GLY A 464 33.18 5.44 27.33
CA GLY A 464 33.06 6.75 27.98
C GLY A 464 32.40 6.68 29.36
N VAL A 465 31.45 5.76 29.54
CA VAL A 465 30.77 5.53 30.83
C VAL A 465 31.61 4.60 31.71
N ALA A 466 32.09 3.48 31.17
CA ALA A 466 32.84 2.47 31.93
C ALA A 466 34.17 2.99 32.53
N THR A 467 34.69 4.11 32.05
CA THR A 467 35.95 4.72 32.55
C THR A 467 35.77 5.77 33.65
N ASP A 468 34.54 6.17 34.03
CA ASP A 468 34.33 7.10 35.15
C ASP A 468 34.55 6.40 36.52
N PRO A 469 35.53 6.83 37.34
CA PRO A 469 35.73 6.28 38.69
C PRO A 469 34.51 6.41 39.61
N GLY A 470 33.60 7.34 39.35
CA GLY A 470 32.35 7.55 40.11
C GLY A 470 31.40 6.35 40.07
N HIS A 471 31.52 5.45 39.09
CA HIS A 471 30.74 4.22 39.03
C HIS A 471 31.27 3.08 39.90
N TYR A 472 32.40 3.28 40.61
CA TYR A 472 33.05 2.21 41.37
C TYR A 472 33.27 2.64 42.82
N THR A 473 32.96 1.76 43.77
CA THR A 473 33.21 2.01 45.20
C THR A 473 33.75 0.75 45.85
N LEU A 474 34.98 0.82 46.36
CA LEU A 474 35.61 -0.24 47.13
C LEU A 474 35.66 0.16 48.61
N VAL A 475 35.08 -0.65 49.48
CA VAL A 475 35.04 -0.39 50.93
C VAL A 475 35.59 -1.58 51.70
N GLY A 476 36.64 -1.34 52.49
CA GLY A 476 37.15 -2.28 53.49
C GLY A 476 36.37 -2.19 54.80
N ASP A 477 36.12 -3.33 55.45
CA ASP A 477 35.44 -3.42 56.76
C ASP A 477 36.15 -2.60 57.87
N HIS A 478 37.47 -2.42 57.78
CA HIS A 478 38.32 -1.68 58.73
C HIS A 478 39.07 -0.50 58.08
N ALA A 479 39.45 -0.64 56.80
CA ALA A 479 40.14 0.39 56.03
C ALA A 479 39.21 1.51 55.54
N GLY A 480 37.90 1.27 55.51
CA GLY A 480 36.92 2.23 54.98
C GLY A 480 36.97 2.33 53.46
N VAL A 481 36.56 3.48 52.91
CA VAL A 481 36.53 3.71 51.45
C VAL A 481 37.95 3.80 50.91
N ILE A 482 38.28 2.94 49.93
CA ILE A 482 39.57 2.98 49.23
C ILE A 482 39.47 3.95 48.04
N PRO A 483 40.36 4.95 47.93
CA PRO A 483 40.38 5.85 46.78
C PRO A 483 40.93 5.14 45.54
N ILE A 484 40.14 5.17 44.46
CA ILE A 484 40.54 4.71 43.12
C ILE A 484 41.29 5.86 42.44
N GLN A 485 42.49 5.56 41.92
CA GLN A 485 43.33 6.52 41.20
C GLN A 485 42.85 6.74 39.77
N SER A 486 42.50 5.67 39.08
CA SER A 486 41.98 5.68 37.72
C SER A 486 41.25 4.38 37.41
N VAL A 487 40.35 4.47 36.44
CA VAL A 487 39.70 3.31 35.81
C VAL A 487 40.07 3.32 34.33
N ALA A 488 40.31 2.14 33.77
CA ALA A 488 40.47 1.94 32.34
C ALA A 488 39.59 0.76 31.89
N PHE A 489 38.90 0.89 30.77
CA PHE A 489 38.23 -0.23 30.10
C PHE A 489 39.11 -0.70 28.94
N ASN A 490 39.40 -1.99 28.90
CA ASN A 490 40.14 -2.63 27.82
C ASN A 490 39.18 -3.64 27.15
N PRO A 491 38.47 -3.27 26.07
CA PRO A 491 37.65 -4.21 25.33
C PRO A 491 38.53 -5.27 24.64
N ASP A 492 38.03 -6.50 24.57
CA ASP A 492 38.56 -7.50 23.64
C ASP A 492 37.93 -7.25 22.26
N PRO A 493 38.65 -7.44 21.13
CA PRO A 493 38.10 -7.18 19.80
C PRO A 493 36.81 -7.99 19.55
N ALA A 494 35.69 -7.28 19.35
CA ALA A 494 34.42 -7.88 18.99
C ALA A 494 34.55 -8.74 17.72
N SER A 495 33.83 -9.87 17.68
CA SER A 495 33.93 -10.82 16.56
C SER A 495 32.60 -11.49 16.26
N ASN A 496 32.35 -11.72 14.97
CA ASN A 496 31.10 -12.30 14.48
C ASN A 496 30.79 -13.66 15.12
N GLY A 497 29.55 -13.80 15.62
CA GLY A 497 29.05 -15.03 16.22
C GLY A 497 29.52 -15.28 17.66
N ASN A 498 30.22 -14.33 18.29
CA ASN A 498 30.63 -14.42 19.69
C ASN A 498 30.06 -13.25 20.51
N PRO A 499 29.81 -13.44 21.82
CA PRO A 499 29.48 -12.35 22.72
C PRO A 499 30.69 -11.43 22.93
N ALA A 500 30.48 -10.12 23.08
CA ALA A 500 31.57 -9.18 23.32
C ALA A 500 32.13 -9.35 24.76
N THR A 501 33.45 -9.19 24.92
CA THR A 501 34.12 -9.23 26.24
C THR A 501 35.04 -8.05 26.45
N GLY A 502 35.41 -7.81 27.71
CA GLY A 502 36.41 -6.81 28.05
C GLY A 502 36.82 -6.87 29.50
N THR A 503 37.81 -6.07 29.88
CA THR A 503 38.32 -5.98 31.24
C THR A 503 38.39 -4.53 31.71
N ILE A 504 37.60 -4.20 32.74
CA ILE A 504 37.75 -2.97 33.52
C ILE A 504 38.94 -3.17 34.47
N VAL A 505 39.83 -2.19 34.57
CA VAL A 505 40.99 -2.19 35.47
C VAL A 505 40.90 -1.00 36.42
N LEU A 506 40.66 -1.29 37.70
CA LEU A 506 40.73 -0.31 38.79
C LEU A 506 42.18 -0.21 39.26
N THR A 507 42.75 1.00 39.25
CA THR A 507 44.09 1.28 39.80
C THR A 507 43.97 2.06 41.10
N PHE A 508 44.74 1.69 42.13
CA PHE A 508 44.72 2.33 43.45
C PHE A 508 45.97 3.18 43.68
N PHE A 509 45.85 4.25 44.49
CA PHE A 509 46.98 5.10 44.85
C PHE A 509 48.06 4.38 45.67
N GLU A 510 47.65 3.40 46.47
CA GLU A 510 48.51 2.54 47.29
C GLU A 510 48.01 1.08 47.21
N PRO A 511 48.86 0.06 47.42
CA PRO A 511 48.43 -1.33 47.45
C PRO A 511 47.36 -1.55 48.52
N LEU A 512 46.32 -2.33 48.21
CA LEU A 512 45.21 -2.58 49.15
C LEU A 512 45.74 -3.15 50.50
N PRO A 513 45.35 -2.58 51.66
CA PRO A 513 45.71 -3.12 52.97
C PRO A 513 45.04 -4.47 53.26
N ASP A 514 45.47 -5.11 54.35
CA ASP A 514 44.87 -6.34 54.89
C ASP A 514 43.46 -6.02 55.41
N ASP A 515 42.43 -6.49 54.70
CA ASP A 515 41.03 -6.30 55.08
C ASP A 515 40.07 -7.21 54.29
N ARG A 516 38.80 -7.20 54.68
CA ARG A 516 37.70 -7.70 53.86
C ARG A 516 37.07 -6.56 53.08
N TYR A 517 36.91 -6.74 51.78
CA TYR A 517 36.40 -5.69 50.89
C TYR A 517 35.04 -6.05 50.31
N THR A 518 34.19 -5.02 50.19
CA THR A 518 32.99 -5.01 49.36
C THR A 518 33.27 -4.09 48.16
N LEU A 519 33.27 -4.66 46.95
CA LEU A 519 33.24 -3.88 45.71
C LEU A 519 31.78 -3.64 45.32
N THR A 520 31.43 -2.38 45.08
CA THR A 520 30.18 -1.96 44.47
C THR A 520 30.49 -1.39 43.10
N ILE A 521 29.78 -1.87 42.10
CA ILE A 521 29.81 -1.36 40.74
C ILE A 521 28.44 -0.72 40.49
N SER A 522 28.40 0.37 39.73
CA SER A 522 27.16 1.08 39.43
C SER A 522 26.43 0.43 38.28
N ASP A 523 25.13 0.21 38.46
CA ASP A 523 24.21 -0.23 37.41
C ASP A 523 24.04 0.84 36.30
N ALA A 524 24.60 2.05 36.49
CA ALA A 524 24.67 3.09 35.46
C ALA A 524 25.80 2.89 34.43
N ILE A 525 26.64 1.87 34.59
CA ILE A 525 27.49 1.40 33.49
C ILE A 525 26.60 0.64 32.52
N VAL A 526 26.69 0.97 31.23
CA VAL A 526 25.84 0.40 30.18
C VAL A 526 26.66 -0.18 29.03
N ASP A 527 26.05 -1.04 28.22
CA ASP A 527 26.47 -1.32 26.85
C ASP A 527 26.06 -0.15 25.90
N PRO A 528 26.47 -0.18 24.62
CA PRO A 528 26.01 0.81 23.62
C PRO A 528 24.51 0.81 23.33
N ALA A 529 23.79 -0.29 23.56
CA ALA A 529 22.34 -0.36 23.43
C ALA A 529 21.59 0.33 24.60
N GLY A 530 22.30 0.68 25.67
CA GLY A 530 21.76 1.32 26.87
C GLY A 530 21.38 0.37 28.01
N ASN A 531 21.65 -0.94 27.89
CA ASN A 531 21.34 -1.90 28.95
C ASN A 531 22.34 -1.80 30.10
N ALA A 532 21.82 -1.81 31.33
CA ALA A 532 22.61 -1.72 32.55
C ALA A 532 23.49 -2.96 32.83
N LEU A 533 24.65 -2.76 33.46
CA LEU A 533 25.52 -3.81 34.02
C LEU A 533 24.92 -4.45 35.30
N ASP A 534 23.63 -4.80 35.30
CA ASP A 534 22.95 -5.55 36.38
C ASP A 534 22.95 -7.07 36.13
N GLY A 535 23.22 -7.47 34.89
CA GLY A 535 23.32 -8.85 34.42
C GLY A 535 22.00 -9.59 34.31
N GLY A 536 20.85 -8.92 34.18
CA GLY A 536 19.59 -9.60 33.90
C GLY A 536 18.43 -8.71 33.50
N VAL A 537 17.39 -9.31 32.91
CA VAL A 537 16.12 -8.64 32.66
C VAL A 537 15.47 -8.16 33.97
N ASN A 538 15.61 -6.86 34.27
CA ASN A 538 14.96 -6.12 35.35
C ASN A 538 15.03 -6.82 36.74
N GLN A 539 16.21 -6.90 37.34
CA GLN A 539 16.38 -7.36 38.73
C GLN A 539 17.25 -6.39 39.57
N PRO A 540 16.81 -5.96 40.76
CA PRO A 540 17.51 -4.89 41.49
C PRO A 540 18.87 -5.34 42.06
N ARG A 541 19.92 -4.57 41.74
CA ARG A 541 21.24 -4.50 42.41
C ARG A 541 21.83 -5.81 42.91
N ARG A 542 22.67 -6.45 42.09
CA ARG A 542 23.55 -7.54 42.55
C ARG A 542 24.84 -6.99 43.18
N GLN A 543 25.01 -7.26 44.48
CA GLN A 543 26.28 -7.03 45.16
C GLN A 543 27.33 -8.04 44.67
N VAL A 544 28.36 -7.59 43.95
CA VAL A 544 29.37 -8.43 43.28
C VAL A 544 30.43 -8.95 44.27
N GLY A 545 29.97 -9.75 45.23
CA GLY A 545 30.82 -10.52 46.15
C GLY A 545 31.46 -9.74 47.32
N LYS A 546 32.10 -10.50 48.21
CA LYS A 546 32.96 -10.00 49.30
C LYS A 546 34.25 -10.83 49.31
N ALA A 547 35.40 -10.17 49.31
CA ALA A 547 36.72 -10.81 49.25
C ALA A 547 37.55 -10.51 50.51
N VAL A 548 38.55 -11.35 50.83
CA VAL A 548 39.40 -11.21 52.03
C VAL A 548 40.87 -11.20 51.66
N ILE A 549 41.51 -10.03 51.77
CA ILE A 549 42.94 -9.82 51.48
C ILE A 549 43.71 -9.88 52.79
N LYS A 550 44.72 -10.76 52.87
CA LYS A 550 45.63 -10.87 54.04
C LYS A 550 47.10 -10.70 53.69
N ARG A 551 47.83 -9.97 54.53
CA ARG A 551 49.29 -9.71 54.41
C ARG A 551 50.11 -11.00 54.53
N PRO A 552 51.29 -11.07 53.88
CA PRO A 552 52.28 -12.10 54.19
C PRO A 552 52.83 -11.88 55.60
N VAL A 553 52.68 -12.89 56.47
CA VAL A 553 53.46 -12.97 57.71
C VAL A 553 54.86 -13.45 57.32
N TYR A 554 55.82 -12.52 57.25
CA TYR A 554 57.23 -12.89 57.20
C TYR A 554 57.62 -13.47 58.57
N ALA A 555 58.06 -14.74 58.56
CA ALA A 555 58.43 -15.46 59.77
C ALA A 555 59.79 -14.98 60.31
N ALA A 556 59.76 -14.00 61.20
CA ALA A 556 60.81 -13.68 62.16
C ALA A 556 60.21 -12.88 63.31
N ASP A 557 59.77 -13.55 64.37
CA ASP A 557 60.44 -13.47 65.67
C ASP A 557 59.75 -14.38 66.70
N THR A 558 60.57 -14.96 67.57
CA THR A 558 60.14 -15.82 68.67
C THR A 558 59.85 -14.99 69.91
N GLU A 559 58.63 -15.05 70.43
CA GLU A 559 58.40 -14.92 71.87
C GLU A 559 57.10 -15.63 72.29
N GLU A 560 57.16 -16.38 73.39
CA GLU A 560 56.02 -17.07 73.99
C GLU A 560 55.25 -16.09 74.89
N ASP A 561 53.92 -16.07 74.83
CA ASP A 561 53.12 -15.93 76.07
C ASP A 561 51.67 -16.43 75.94
N ASN A 562 51.53 -17.73 76.18
CA ASN A 562 50.60 -18.34 77.14
C ASN A 562 49.27 -17.61 77.51
N PHE A 563 48.11 -18.19 77.19
CA PHE A 563 46.91 -18.04 78.05
C PHE A 563 45.96 -19.27 78.03
N ASP A 564 45.40 -19.56 79.21
CA ASP A 564 44.68 -20.77 79.66
C ASP A 564 43.27 -20.95 79.03
N PRO A 565 42.92 -22.11 78.43
CA PRO A 565 41.58 -22.39 77.92
C PRO A 565 40.65 -22.95 79.01
N ARG A 566 39.61 -22.20 79.40
CA ARG A 566 38.51 -22.72 80.24
C ARG A 566 37.16 -22.70 79.53
N PRO A 567 36.38 -23.78 79.59
CA PRO A 567 35.14 -23.91 78.83
C PRO A 567 33.96 -23.19 79.52
N ILE A 568 33.11 -22.53 78.74
CA ILE A 568 31.79 -22.09 79.19
C ILE A 568 30.83 -23.27 79.18
N GLY A 569 30.26 -23.58 80.34
CA GLY A 569 29.30 -24.66 80.53
C GLY A 569 27.87 -24.27 80.13
N VAL A 570 27.12 -25.27 79.66
CA VAL A 570 25.69 -25.19 79.39
C VAL A 570 24.89 -25.25 80.70
N MET A 571 23.86 -24.41 80.84
CA MET A 571 22.65 -24.72 81.62
C MET A 571 21.44 -23.94 81.09
N ALA A 572 20.27 -24.57 81.11
CA ALA A 572 18.99 -24.01 80.66
C ALA A 572 18.15 -23.43 81.83
N GLY A 573 17.14 -22.60 81.55
CA GLY A 573 16.21 -22.12 82.59
C GLY A 573 15.20 -21.08 82.11
N GLU A 574 13.95 -21.50 82.00
CA GLU A 574 12.74 -20.86 81.44
C GLU A 574 12.22 -19.52 82.06
N ASN A 575 11.17 -18.98 81.38
CA ASN A 575 10.02 -18.20 81.89
C ASN A 575 10.16 -16.67 82.14
N PHE A 576 9.41 -15.85 81.38
CA PHE A 576 8.15 -15.21 81.87
C PHE A 576 7.33 -14.53 80.75
N LYS A 577 6.02 -14.31 80.99
CA LYS A 577 5.08 -13.62 80.07
C LYS A 577 4.80 -12.17 80.47
N ALA A 578 4.64 -11.32 79.43
CA ALA A 578 3.71 -10.18 79.28
C ALA A 578 3.42 -9.22 80.45
N PHE A 579 3.50 -7.90 80.18
CA PHE A 579 2.41 -6.97 80.51
C PHE A 579 2.31 -5.75 79.58
N LEU A 580 1.15 -5.10 79.59
CA LEU A 580 0.70 -3.97 78.76
C LEU A 580 0.73 -2.64 79.57
N ILE A 581 0.42 -1.50 78.93
CA ILE A 581 0.04 -0.13 79.42
C ILE A 581 0.94 0.95 78.75
N GLY A 582 0.46 2.09 78.25
CA GLY A 582 -0.93 2.52 78.04
C GLY A 582 -1.16 4.05 78.11
N PHE A 583 -1.48 4.66 76.95
CA PHE A 583 -2.32 5.86 76.71
C PHE A 583 -1.89 7.30 77.06
N GLY A 584 -2.21 8.18 76.08
CA GLY A 584 -2.46 9.63 76.22
C GLY A 584 -1.75 10.46 75.14
N GLY A 585 -2.38 11.25 74.25
CA GLY A 585 -3.80 11.55 74.01
C GLY A 585 -3.94 12.95 73.35
N ILE A 586 -5.07 13.24 72.67
CA ILE A 586 -5.40 14.53 71.98
C ILE A 586 -4.70 14.73 70.61
N ALA A 587 -5.27 15.36 69.57
CA ALA A 587 -6.58 15.24 68.90
C ALA A 587 -6.56 16.15 67.64
N GLY A 588 -7.03 15.67 66.49
CA GLY A 588 -7.16 16.50 65.27
C GLY A 588 -7.95 15.75 64.19
N ARG A 589 -9.08 16.31 63.74
CA ARG A 589 -10.01 15.67 62.79
C ARG A 589 -9.74 16.17 61.37
N HIS A 590 -10.01 15.35 60.34
CA HIS A 590 -11.02 15.66 59.30
C HIS A 590 -11.42 14.37 58.52
N ARG A 591 -12.58 14.40 57.85
CA ARG A 591 -13.23 13.29 57.08
C ARG A 591 -12.79 13.38 55.58
N LEU A 592 -12.97 12.42 54.64
CA LEU A 592 -14.06 11.48 54.29
C LEU A 592 -13.48 10.11 53.77
N ALA A 593 -14.20 9.26 53.01
CA ALA A 593 -15.24 8.31 53.46
C ALA A 593 -15.82 7.41 52.30
N HIS A 594 -15.67 6.07 52.39
CA HIS A 594 -16.32 5.03 51.54
C HIS A 594 -15.88 4.95 50.05
N VAL A 595 -15.90 3.81 49.32
CA VAL A 595 -16.97 2.78 49.13
C VAL A 595 -16.42 1.32 49.03
N PHE A 596 -17.31 0.32 49.09
CA PHE A 596 -17.11 -1.13 49.28
C PHE A 596 -17.17 -2.03 48.00
N ARG A 597 -16.48 -3.19 48.06
CA ARG A 597 -16.79 -4.56 47.53
C ARG A 597 -17.23 -4.81 46.06
N LYS A 598 -16.59 -5.84 45.47
CA LYS A 598 -17.10 -7.22 45.17
C LYS A 598 -15.88 -8.11 44.82
N TRP A 599 -15.58 -9.22 45.49
CA TRP A 599 -16.22 -10.56 45.55
C TRP A 599 -16.24 -11.36 44.24
N SER A 600 -15.71 -12.58 44.36
CA SER A 600 -15.41 -13.60 43.34
C SER A 600 -16.63 -14.42 42.91
N LEU A 601 -16.53 -15.09 41.75
CA LEU A 601 -16.85 -16.52 41.57
C LEU A 601 -16.59 -17.00 40.13
N LEU A 602 -15.90 -18.13 39.98
CA LEU A 602 -16.03 -19.02 38.83
C LEU A 602 -15.58 -20.44 39.22
N GLN A 603 -16.56 -21.28 39.53
CA GLN A 603 -16.46 -22.75 39.46
C GLN A 603 -17.78 -23.28 38.90
N ALA A 604 -17.69 -24.41 38.20
CA ALA A 604 -18.68 -24.84 37.22
C ALA A 604 -20.01 -25.36 37.79
N GLY A 605 -21.04 -25.28 36.95
CA GLY A 605 -22.41 -25.78 37.17
C GLY A 605 -23.28 -25.44 35.97
#